data_AF-A0AAW8ZRH9-F1
#
_entry.id   AF-A0AAW8ZRH9-F1
#
_cell.length_a   1.000
_cell.length_b   1.000
_cell.length_c   1.000
_cell.angle_alpha   90.00
_cell.angle_beta   90.00
_cell.angle_gamma   90.00
#
_symmetry.space_group_name_H-M   'P 1'
#
loop_
_entity.id
_entity.type
_entity.pdbx_description
1 polymer ?
#
loop_
_entity_poly.entity_id
_entity_poly.type
_entity_poly.pdbx_seq_one_letter_code
_entity_poly.pdbx_strand_id
1 'polypeptide(L)'
;MTKEIIMSSYMEMFYVDSTQQVRKTGLGVALESDAETKAAFETYRKHQVAWEGATFLLDYRDAEGDLTDTIALDAAGFKAITGEQPKSEEDYRRTDQQFWRNVKESLREERAAAESFSG
;
A
#
# COMPACT_ATOMS: atom_id res chain seq x y z
N MET A 1 24.13 0.48 -18.76
CA MET A 1 22.76 -0.03 -18.89
C MET A 1 22.09 0.12 -17.54
N THR A 2 21.34 1.19 -17.36
CA THR A 2 20.46 1.35 -16.21
C THR A 2 19.39 0.28 -16.37
N LYS A 3 19.26 -0.67 -15.44
CA LYS A 3 18.08 -1.53 -15.39
C LYS A 3 16.91 -0.58 -15.13
N GLU A 4 16.12 -0.28 -16.15
CA GLU A 4 14.76 0.21 -15.91
C GLU A 4 14.06 -0.89 -15.11
N ILE A 5 13.83 -0.60 -13.83
CA ILE A 5 12.89 -1.38 -13.04
C ILE A 5 11.54 -0.98 -13.59
N ILE A 6 11.01 -1.77 -14.54
CA ILE A 6 9.62 -1.63 -14.95
C ILE A 6 8.81 -2.06 -13.74
N MET A 7 8.29 -1.09 -12.98
CA MET A 7 7.34 -1.36 -11.92
C MET A 7 6.01 -1.69 -12.58
N SER A 8 5.38 -2.80 -12.18
CA SER A 8 3.99 -3.08 -12.55
C SER A 8 3.06 -2.25 -11.68
N SER A 9 1.89 -1.92 -12.22
CA SER A 9 0.79 -1.36 -11.44
C SER A 9 0.48 -2.27 -10.25
N TYR A 10 0.06 -1.69 -9.14
CA TYR A 10 -0.29 -2.45 -7.95
C TYR A 10 -1.40 -1.78 -7.15
N MET A 11 -2.06 -2.58 -6.33
CA MET A 11 -2.98 -2.10 -5.31
C MET A 11 -2.34 -2.25 -3.94
N GLU A 12 -2.60 -1.30 -3.04
CA GLU A 12 -2.13 -1.36 -1.65
C GLU A 12 -3.22 -0.97 -0.68
N MET A 13 -3.39 -1.78 0.37
CA MET A 13 -4.36 -1.54 1.43
C MET A 13 -3.72 -0.75 2.57
N PHE A 14 -4.40 0.30 3.02
CA PHE A 14 -4.03 1.10 4.17
C PHE A 14 -5.13 1.09 5.22
N TYR A 15 -4.73 1.25 6.47
CA TYR A 15 -5.64 1.38 7.61
C TYR A 15 -5.68 2.84 8.06
N VAL A 16 -6.87 3.38 8.32
CA VAL A 16 -7.05 4.71 8.91
C VAL A 16 -7.25 4.54 10.41
N ASP A 17 -6.28 5.01 11.20
CA ASP A 17 -6.32 4.82 12.65
C ASP A 17 -7.25 5.83 13.36
N SER A 18 -7.49 5.60 14.65
CA SER A 18 -8.31 6.48 15.49
C SER A 18 -7.85 7.95 15.53
N THR A 19 -6.60 8.23 15.13
CA THR A 19 -6.03 9.59 15.04
C THR A 19 -6.08 10.16 13.62
N GLN A 20 -6.82 9.50 12.72
CA GLN A 20 -6.96 9.86 11.31
C GLN A 20 -5.62 9.79 10.54
N GLN A 21 -4.67 8.99 11.00
CA GLN A 21 -3.43 8.72 10.27
C GLN A 21 -3.57 7.46 9.43
N VAL A 22 -3.09 7.54 8.19
CA VAL A 22 -2.99 6.41 7.27
C VAL A 22 -1.78 5.55 7.67
N ARG A 23 -2.00 4.25 7.83
CA ARG A 23 -1.01 3.27 8.29
C ARG A 23 -0.83 2.16 7.26
N LYS A 24 0.41 1.71 7.09
CA LYS A 24 0.69 0.50 6.29
C LYS A 24 0.03 -0.73 6.92
N THR A 25 -0.70 -1.49 6.11
CA THR A 25 -1.20 -2.82 6.51
C THR A 25 -0.21 -3.93 6.18
N GLY A 26 0.71 -3.68 5.25
CA GLY A 26 1.59 -4.68 4.64
C GLY A 26 0.91 -5.53 3.57
N LEU A 27 -0.33 -5.22 3.20
CA LEU A 27 -1.08 -5.89 2.14
C LEU A 27 -1.00 -5.06 0.87
N GLY A 28 -0.33 -5.60 -0.13
CA GLY A 28 -0.30 -5.08 -1.49
C GLY A 28 -0.22 -6.21 -2.49
N VAL A 29 -0.74 -5.98 -3.69
CA VAL A 29 -0.78 -6.99 -4.75
C VAL A 29 -0.69 -6.34 -6.13
N ALA A 30 0.12 -6.94 -6.99
CA ALA A 30 0.07 -6.79 -8.43
C ALA A 30 -0.38 -8.13 -9.02
N LEU A 31 -1.26 -8.10 -10.02
CA LEU A 31 -1.67 -9.30 -10.76
C LEU A 31 -0.72 -9.55 -11.94
N GLU A 32 -1.04 -10.52 -12.81
CA GLU A 32 -0.15 -10.93 -13.90
C GLU A 32 0.13 -9.79 -14.89
N SER A 33 -0.79 -8.84 -15.02
CA SER A 33 -0.63 -7.63 -15.83
C SER A 33 -1.22 -6.38 -15.18
N ASP A 34 -0.81 -5.21 -15.66
CA ASP A 34 -1.36 -3.92 -15.25
C ASP A 34 -2.86 -3.82 -15.56
N ALA A 35 -3.27 -4.36 -16.72
CA ALA A 35 -4.67 -4.40 -17.15
C ALA A 35 -5.51 -5.27 -16.21
N GLU A 36 -5.01 -6.43 -15.79
CA GLU A 36 -5.68 -7.28 -14.81
C GLU A 36 -5.75 -6.62 -13.44
N THR A 37 -4.66 -5.98 -13.00
CA THR A 37 -4.61 -5.27 -11.73
C THR A 37 -5.64 -4.14 -11.69
N LYS A 38 -5.72 -3.32 -12.75
CA LYS A 38 -6.73 -2.26 -12.87
C LYS A 38 -8.14 -2.84 -12.94
N ALA A 39 -8.36 -3.89 -13.72
CA ALA A 39 -9.68 -4.53 -13.80
C ALA A 39 -10.14 -5.05 -12.43
N ALA A 40 -9.25 -5.72 -11.68
CA ALA A 40 -9.52 -6.18 -10.32
C ALA A 40 -9.87 -5.02 -9.38
N PHE A 41 -9.08 -3.94 -9.40
CA PHE A 41 -9.35 -2.72 -8.63
C PHE A 41 -10.75 -2.18 -8.90
N GLU A 42 -11.12 -2.03 -10.17
CA GLU A 42 -12.45 -1.54 -10.54
C GLU A 42 -13.57 -2.46 -10.04
N THR A 43 -13.37 -3.78 -10.00
CA THR A 43 -14.38 -4.71 -9.46
C THR A 43 -14.62 -4.52 -7.96
N TYR A 44 -13.64 -3.99 -7.22
CA TYR A 44 -13.76 -3.75 -5.79
C TYR A 44 -14.52 -2.47 -5.44
N ARG A 45 -14.79 -1.58 -6.41
CA ARG A 45 -15.60 -0.36 -6.19
C ARG A 45 -16.99 -0.63 -5.64
N LYS A 46 -17.55 -1.82 -5.89
CA LYS A 46 -18.83 -2.23 -5.30
C LYS A 46 -18.82 -2.27 -3.75
N HIS A 47 -17.64 -2.28 -3.13
CA HIS A 47 -17.45 -2.23 -1.68
C HIS A 47 -17.19 -0.82 -1.16
N GLN A 48 -17.18 0.19 -2.02
CA GLN A 48 -16.91 1.56 -1.65
C GLN A 48 -17.94 2.09 -0.65
N VAL A 49 -17.45 2.73 0.40
CA VAL A 49 -18.25 3.46 1.38
C VAL A 49 -17.95 4.95 1.33
N ALA A 50 -18.75 5.76 2.03
CA ALA A 50 -18.45 7.17 2.24
C ALA A 50 -17.17 7.32 3.10
N TRP A 51 -16.41 8.39 2.87
CA TRP A 51 -15.13 8.63 3.56
C TRP A 51 -15.28 8.68 5.08
N GLU A 52 -16.39 9.20 5.58
CA GLU A 52 -16.69 9.30 7.01
C GLU A 52 -16.87 7.93 7.69
N GLY A 53 -17.21 6.91 6.92
CA GLY A 53 -17.33 5.52 7.38
C GLY A 53 -16.11 4.65 7.09
N ALA A 54 -15.07 5.23 6.48
CA ALA A 54 -13.90 4.48 6.03
C ALA A 54 -13.00 4.10 7.22
N THR A 55 -12.63 2.83 7.29
CA THR A 55 -11.58 2.31 8.18
C THR A 55 -10.35 1.87 7.38
N PHE A 56 -10.51 1.64 6.08
CA PHE A 56 -9.47 1.21 5.16
C PHE A 56 -9.52 1.99 3.86
N LEU A 57 -8.36 2.10 3.21
CA LEU A 57 -8.20 2.67 1.89
C LEU A 57 -7.52 1.64 1.01
N LEU A 58 -8.08 1.37 -0.16
CA LEU A 58 -7.39 0.61 -1.21
C LEU A 58 -6.91 1.60 -2.25
N ASP A 59 -5.61 1.83 -2.29
CA ASP A 59 -4.97 2.65 -3.32
C ASP A 59 -4.67 1.80 -4.55
N TYR A 60 -4.82 2.39 -5.73
CA TYR A 60 -4.27 1.86 -6.97
C TYR A 60 -3.17 2.80 -7.47
N ARG A 61 -2.02 2.20 -7.78
CA ARG A 61 -0.85 2.87 -8.33
C ARG A 61 -0.53 2.32 -9.71
N ASP A 62 -0.19 3.21 -10.62
CA ASP A 62 0.17 2.84 -11.99
C ASP A 62 1.60 2.28 -12.07
N ALA A 63 2.07 2.01 -13.29
CA ALA A 63 3.38 1.42 -13.55
C ALA A 63 4.54 2.37 -13.19
N GLU A 64 4.26 3.67 -13.11
CA GLU A 64 5.19 4.70 -12.66
C GLU A 64 5.23 4.79 -11.12
N GLY A 65 4.29 4.12 -10.44
CA GLY A 65 4.13 4.13 -8.99
C GLY A 65 3.30 5.30 -8.47
N ASP A 66 2.74 6.11 -9.36
CA ASP A 66 1.91 7.25 -9.02
C ASP A 66 0.56 6.79 -8.51
N LEU A 67 0.07 7.46 -7.46
CA LEU A 67 -1.28 7.22 -6.94
C LEU A 67 -2.28 7.80 -7.93
N THR A 68 -3.08 6.95 -8.55
CA THR A 68 -4.07 7.38 -9.55
C THR A 68 -5.50 7.28 -9.04
N ASP A 69 -5.76 6.43 -8.03
CA ASP A 69 -7.11 6.22 -7.51
C ASP A 69 -7.12 5.60 -6.11
N THR A 70 -8.20 5.82 -5.37
CA THR A 70 -8.41 5.28 -4.02
C THR A 70 -9.87 4.88 -3.79
N ILE A 71 -10.09 3.70 -3.22
CA ILE A 71 -11.40 3.24 -2.75
C ILE A 71 -11.43 3.27 -1.22
N ALA A 72 -12.38 4.03 -0.67
CA ALA A 72 -12.68 4.04 0.76
C ALA A 72 -13.50 2.80 1.14
N LEU A 73 -13.08 2.07 2.18
CA LEU A 73 -13.63 0.79 2.60
C LEU A 73 -13.91 0.78 4.11
N ASP A 74 -14.97 0.06 4.50
CA ASP A 74 -15.18 -0.34 5.88
C ASP A 74 -14.55 -1.72 6.16
N ALA A 75 -14.72 -2.23 7.38
CA ALA A 75 -14.23 -3.56 7.77
C ALA A 75 -14.85 -4.71 6.95
N ALA A 76 -16.09 -4.58 6.48
CA ALA A 76 -16.76 -5.60 5.68
C ALA A 76 -16.18 -5.64 4.27
N GLY A 77 -15.93 -4.46 3.66
CA GLY A 77 -15.23 -4.32 2.39
C GLY A 77 -13.82 -4.90 2.43
N PHE A 78 -13.06 -4.59 3.48
CA PHE A 78 -11.74 -5.20 3.72
C PHE A 78 -11.81 -6.73 3.65
N LYS A 79 -12.72 -7.34 4.45
CA LYS A 79 -12.86 -8.80 4.52
C LYS A 79 -13.32 -9.41 3.20
N ALA A 80 -14.21 -8.73 2.48
CA ALA A 80 -14.69 -9.20 1.19
C ALA A 80 -13.58 -9.26 0.13
N ILE A 81 -12.61 -8.33 0.18
CA ILE A 81 -11.51 -8.22 -0.77
C ILE A 81 -10.37 -9.16 -0.40
N THR A 82 -9.94 -9.17 0.86
CA THR A 82 -8.75 -9.91 1.31
C THR A 82 -9.06 -11.35 1.74
N GLY A 83 -10.31 -11.64 2.11
CA GLY A 83 -10.70 -12.87 2.80
C GLY A 83 -10.25 -12.93 4.26
N GLU A 84 -9.55 -11.91 4.76
CA GLU A 84 -9.01 -11.84 6.11
C GLU A 84 -9.89 -11.01 7.05
N GLN A 85 -9.75 -11.25 8.35
CA GLN A 85 -10.33 -10.35 9.35
C GLN A 85 -9.38 -9.16 9.58
N PRO A 86 -9.91 -7.94 9.73
CA PRO A 86 -9.11 -6.80 10.19
C PRO A 86 -8.32 -7.12 11.45
N LYS A 87 -7.07 -6.66 11.50
CA LYS A 87 -6.25 -6.72 12.72
C LYS A 87 -6.62 -5.58 13.65
N SER A 88 -6.05 -5.58 14.86
CA SER A 88 -6.20 -4.46 15.78
C SER A 88 -5.47 -3.20 15.28
N GLU A 89 -5.89 -2.02 15.75
CA GLU A 89 -5.16 -0.77 15.49
C GLU A 89 -3.69 -0.84 15.93
N GLU A 90 -3.42 -1.47 17.07
CA GLU A 90 -2.07 -1.65 17.60
C GLU A 90 -1.20 -2.48 16.64
N ASP A 91 -1.76 -3.53 16.05
CA ASP A 91 -1.06 -4.35 15.07
C ASP A 91 -0.72 -3.56 13.81
N TYR A 92 -1.66 -2.76 13.28
CA TYR A 92 -1.41 -1.93 12.11
C TYR A 92 -0.38 -0.83 12.39
N ARG A 93 -0.42 -0.21 13.58
CA ARG A 93 0.62 0.74 14.01
C ARG A 93 1.99 0.09 14.10
N ARG A 94 2.07 -1.14 14.61
CA ARG A 94 3.32 -1.89 14.69
C ARG A 94 3.86 -2.24 13.31
N THR A 95 3.00 -2.68 12.38
CA THR A 95 3.37 -2.90 10.98
C THR A 95 3.92 -1.63 10.33
N ASP A 96 3.22 -0.51 10.47
CA ASP A 96 3.64 0.79 9.95
C ASP A 96 4.99 1.25 10.50
N GLN A 97 5.19 1.15 11.81
CA GLN A 97 6.47 1.45 12.45
C GLN A 97 7.60 0.54 11.97
N GLN A 98 7.33 -0.75 11.74
CA GLN A 98 8.33 -1.67 11.21
C GLN A 98 8.71 -1.30 9.77
N PHE A 99 7.74 -1.01 8.92
CA PHE A 99 7.97 -0.56 7.56
C PHE A 99 8.90 0.67 7.53
N TRP A 100 8.57 1.71 8.29
CA TRP A 100 9.37 2.93 8.31
C TRP A 100 10.74 2.77 8.96
N ARG A 101 10.92 1.80 9.86
CA ARG A 101 12.26 1.43 10.36
C ARG A 101 13.10 0.82 9.24
N ASN A 102 12.56 -0.15 8.51
CA ASN A 102 13.26 -0.79 7.40
C ASN A 102 13.65 0.24 6.31
N VAL A 103 12.73 1.12 5.92
CA VAL A 103 13.02 2.18 4.93
C VAL A 103 14.17 3.08 5.41
N LYS A 104 14.18 3.47 6.69
CA LYS A 104 15.26 4.31 7.25
C LYS A 104 16.59 3.58 7.26
N GLU A 105 16.61 2.27 7.49
CA GLU A 105 17.82 1.46 7.45
C GLU A 105 18.35 1.35 6.03
N SER A 106 17.51 1.01 5.05
CA SER A 106 17.92 0.94 3.63
C SER A 106 18.49 2.26 3.11
N LEU A 107 17.84 3.40 3.43
CA LEU A 107 18.35 4.71 3.03
C LEU A 107 19.70 5.06 3.67
N ARG A 108 19.97 4.58 4.89
CA ARG A 108 21.29 4.75 5.53
C ARG A 108 22.36 3.92 4.84
N GLU A 109 22.05 2.69 4.47
CA GLU A 109 22.95 1.78 3.75
C GLU A 109 23.29 2.33 2.36
N GLU A 110 22.29 2.78 1.61
CA GLU A 110 22.47 3.40 0.29
C GLU A 110 23.37 4.64 0.37
N ARG A 111 23.17 5.48 1.39
CA ARG A 111 24.01 6.66 1.61
C ARG A 111 25.46 6.29 1.93
N ALA A 112 25.67 5.31 2.82
CA ALA A 112 27.02 4.84 3.14
C ALA A 112 27.72 4.21 1.92
N ALA A 113 26.98 3.49 1.08
CA ALA A 113 27.49 2.98 -0.20
C ALA A 113 27.87 4.12 -1.16
N ALA A 114 27.04 5.16 -1.29
CA ALA A 114 27.35 6.30 -2.15
C ALA A 114 28.59 7.09 -1.68
N GLU A 115 28.78 7.24 -0.37
CA GLU A 115 29.93 7.91 0.24
C GLU A 115 31.22 7.09 0.11
N SER A 116 31.15 5.76 0.02
CA SER A 116 32.34 4.88 -0.15
C SER A 116 32.80 4.71 -1.60
N PHE A 117 31.96 4.99 -2.59
CA PHE A 117 32.32 4.99 -4.01
C PHE A 117 32.84 6.34 -4.54
N SER A 118 32.77 7.39 -3.71
CA SER A 118 33.18 8.76 -4.06
C SER A 118 34.48 9.23 -3.39
N GLY A 119 35.14 8.35 -2.60
CA GLY A 119 36.47 8.56 -2.00
C GLY A 119 37.49 7.58 -2.54
#